data_AF-A0A7W4CSU9-F1
#
_entry.id   AF-A0A7W4CSU9-F1
#
_cell.length_a   1.000
_cell.length_b   1.000
_cell.length_c   1.000
_cell.angle_alpha   90.00
_cell.angle_beta   90.00
_cell.angle_gamma   90.00
#
_symmetry.space_group_name_H-M   'P 1'
#
loop_
_entity.id
_entity.type
_entity.pdbx_description
1 polymer ?
#
loop_
_entity_poly.entity_id
_entity_poly.type
_entity_poly.pdbx_seq_one_letter_code
_entity_poly.pdbx_strand_id
1 'polypeptide(L)'
;MTATIPARPDTARSSGLTAAHVREQQHLIATHFSVIEGWLELLDDREIDAALRQRAAQVVRGRTVQLRLELEALLHRLDGGC
;
A
#
# COMPACT_ATOMS: atom_id res chain seq x y z
N MET A 1 45.50 23.09 -28.98
CA MET A 1 44.54 21.97 -29.13
C MET A 1 43.95 21.69 -27.75
N THR A 2 42.76 22.18 -27.47
CA THR A 2 42.07 22.03 -26.18
C THR A 2 41.20 20.79 -26.22
N ALA A 3 41.48 19.83 -25.32
CA ALA A 3 40.71 18.60 -25.19
C ALA A 3 39.30 18.93 -24.68
N THR A 4 38.29 18.55 -25.45
CA THR A 4 36.88 18.57 -25.05
C THR A 4 36.67 17.55 -23.94
N ILE A 5 36.39 18.02 -22.73
CA ILE A 5 35.94 17.17 -21.63
C ILE A 5 34.53 16.66 -22.02
N PRO A 6 34.28 15.35 -22.08
CA PRO A 6 32.92 14.87 -22.28
C PRO A 6 32.10 15.23 -21.04
N ALA A 7 31.04 16.00 -21.25
CA ALA A 7 30.02 16.25 -20.26
C ALA A 7 29.52 14.91 -19.72
N ARG A 8 29.66 14.71 -18.41
CA ARG A 8 28.92 13.68 -17.68
C ARG A 8 27.44 13.78 -18.07
N PRO A 9 26.76 12.68 -18.39
CA PRO A 9 25.32 12.69 -18.43
C PRO A 9 24.81 12.79 -16.99
N ASP A 10 24.73 14.02 -16.46
CA ASP A 10 23.74 14.34 -15.44
C ASP A 10 22.38 14.32 -16.13
N THR A 11 21.76 13.15 -16.12
CA THR A 11 20.30 13.03 -16.21
C THR A 11 19.84 12.29 -14.96
N ALA A 12 19.90 13.00 -13.84
CA ALA A 12 18.85 12.87 -12.84
C ALA A 12 17.48 13.02 -13.53
N ARG A 13 16.45 12.38 -12.95
CA ARG A 13 15.03 12.29 -13.38
C ARG A 13 14.78 11.17 -14.40
N SER A 14 14.08 10.08 -14.08
CA SER A 14 12.83 9.99 -13.31
C SER A 14 12.74 8.63 -12.62
N SER A 15 12.93 8.59 -11.30
CA SER A 15 12.40 7.50 -10.45
C SER A 15 10.95 7.76 -10.07
N GLY A 16 10.19 8.47 -10.92
CA GLY A 16 8.75 8.62 -10.75
C GLY A 16 8.10 7.24 -10.71
N LEU A 17 7.15 7.09 -9.79
CA LEU A 17 6.23 5.95 -9.70
C LEU A 17 5.92 5.39 -11.09
N THR A 18 6.41 4.18 -11.38
CA THR A 18 6.06 3.54 -12.63
C THR A 18 4.56 3.21 -12.61
N ALA A 19 3.90 3.26 -13.75
CA ALA A 19 2.49 2.85 -13.86
C ALA A 19 2.27 1.38 -13.42
N ALA A 20 3.33 0.57 -13.35
CA ALA A 20 3.31 -0.77 -12.75
C ALA A 20 3.22 -0.69 -11.22
N HIS A 21 4.03 0.17 -10.59
CA HIS A 21 4.01 0.37 -9.14
C HIS A 21 2.66 0.93 -8.66
N VAL A 22 2.06 1.87 -9.40
CA VAL A 22 0.72 2.39 -9.09
C VAL A 22 -0.34 1.29 -9.15
N ARG A 23 -0.29 0.43 -10.17
CA ARG A 23 -1.23 -0.70 -10.33
C ARG A 23 -1.06 -1.76 -9.24
N GLU A 24 0.17 -2.09 -8.87
CA GLU A 24 0.46 -3.02 -7.79
C GLU A 24 -0.13 -2.53 -6.46
N GLN A 25 -0.02 -1.22 -6.19
CA GLN A 25 -0.51 -0.61 -4.97
C GLN A 25 -2.02 -0.48 -4.95
N GLN A 26 -2.64 -0.13 -6.08
CA GLN A 26 -4.10 -0.20 -6.22
C GLN A 26 -4.63 -1.62 -5.96
N HIS A 27 -3.94 -2.65 -6.46
CA HIS A 27 -4.32 -4.05 -6.23
C HIS A 27 -4.20 -4.44 -4.75
N LEU A 28 -3.11 -4.05 -4.09
CA LEU A 28 -2.92 -4.26 -2.65
C LEU A 28 -4.03 -3.62 -1.83
N ILE A 29 -4.32 -2.34 -2.09
CA ILE A 29 -5.38 -1.60 -1.41
C ILE A 29 -6.73 -2.27 -1.63
N ALA A 30 -7.11 -2.58 -2.88
CA ALA A 30 -8.38 -3.23 -3.21
C ALA A 30 -8.54 -4.60 -2.53
N THR A 31 -7.46 -5.38 -2.44
CA THR A 31 -7.46 -6.68 -1.75
C THR A 31 -7.74 -6.50 -0.27
N HIS A 32 -7.11 -5.50 0.37
CA HIS A 32 -7.35 -5.22 1.79
C HIS A 32 -8.78 -4.74 2.05
N PHE A 33 -9.32 -3.87 1.21
CA PHE A 33 -10.71 -3.44 1.29
C PHE A 33 -11.69 -4.62 1.19
N SER A 34 -11.50 -5.50 0.20
CA SER A 34 -12.36 -6.68 0.02
C SER A 34 -12.36 -7.61 1.24
N VAL A 35 -11.19 -7.80 1.85
CA VAL A 35 -11.07 -8.61 3.08
C VAL A 35 -11.77 -7.92 4.25
N ILE A 36 -11.60 -6.61 4.43
CA ILE A 36 -12.27 -5.84 5.50
C ILE A 36 -13.79 -5.91 5.32
N GLU A 37 -14.30 -5.71 4.11
CA GLU A 37 -15.73 -5.79 3.79
C GLU A 37 -16.32 -7.16 4.15
N GLY A 38 -15.70 -8.26 3.71
CA GLY A 38 -16.18 -9.61 4.04
C GLY A 38 -16.18 -9.92 5.55
N TRP A 39 -15.24 -9.36 6.31
CA TRP A 39 -15.26 -9.49 7.77
C TRP A 39 -16.30 -8.58 8.44
N LEU A 40 -16.56 -7.39 7.91
CA LEU A 40 -17.64 -6.53 8.40
C LEU A 40 -19.01 -7.19 8.18
N GLU A 41 -19.22 -7.87 7.05
CA GLU A 41 -20.41 -8.68 6.80
C GLU A 41 -20.58 -9.80 7.83
N LEU A 42 -19.50 -10.53 8.16
CA LEU A 42 -19.50 -11.55 9.22
C LEU A 42 -19.75 -10.98 10.63
N LEU A 43 -19.40 -9.72 10.88
CA LEU A 43 -19.66 -9.05 12.15
C LEU A 43 -21.11 -8.56 12.26
N ASP A 44 -21.72 -8.18 11.14
CA ASP A 44 -23.11 -7.73 11.07
C ASP A 44 -24.11 -8.90 11.08
N ASP A 45 -23.63 -10.10 10.76
CA ASP A 45 -24.40 -11.34 10.90
C ASP A 45 -24.67 -11.66 12.39
N ARG A 46 -25.95 -11.56 12.75
CA ARG A 46 -26.43 -11.75 14.12
C ARG A 46 -26.45 -13.22 14.53
N GLU A 47 -26.41 -14.15 13.59
CA GLU A 47 -26.42 -15.60 13.83
C GLU A 47 -25.03 -16.14 14.22
N ILE A 48 -23.97 -15.37 13.99
CA ILE A 48 -22.60 -15.80 14.28
C ILE A 48 -22.30 -15.74 15.78
N ASP A 49 -21.61 -16.76 16.30
CA ASP A 49 -21.20 -16.83 17.70
C ASP A 49 -20.35 -15.61 18.14
N ALA A 50 -20.50 -15.19 19.40
CA ALA A 50 -19.82 -14.01 19.93
C ALA A 50 -18.29 -14.14 19.95
N ALA A 51 -17.75 -15.35 20.18
CA ALA A 51 -16.31 -15.59 20.14
C ALA A 51 -15.78 -15.49 18.70
N LEU A 52 -16.56 -15.96 17.72
CA LEU A 52 -16.20 -15.84 16.31
C LEU A 52 -16.25 -14.37 15.85
N ARG A 53 -17.26 -13.60 16.28
CA ARG A 53 -17.31 -12.13 16.07
C ARG A 53 -16.11 -11.41 16.71
N GLN A 54 -15.74 -11.75 17.94
CA GLN A 54 -14.56 -11.15 18.59
C GLN A 54 -13.28 -11.46 17.83
N ARG A 55 -13.10 -12.69 17.35
CA ARG A 55 -11.94 -13.09 16.54
C ARG A 55 -11.90 -12.36 15.20
N ALA A 56 -13.04 -12.27 14.50
CA ALA A 56 -13.17 -11.50 13.27
C ALA A 56 -12.77 -10.03 13.49
N ALA A 57 -13.27 -9.39 14.56
CA ALA A 57 -12.95 -8.01 14.90
C ALA A 57 -11.45 -7.79 15.20
N GLN A 58 -10.77 -8.77 15.79
CA GLN A 58 -9.32 -8.73 16.01
C GLN A 58 -8.54 -8.84 14.69
N VAL A 59 -8.96 -9.73 13.79
CA VAL A 59 -8.37 -9.88 12.45
C VAL A 59 -8.52 -8.59 11.65
N VAL A 60 -9.72 -8.00 11.62
CA VAL A 60 -9.99 -6.72 10.95
C VAL A 60 -9.06 -5.64 11.51
N ARG A 61 -8.99 -5.47 12.83
CA ARG A 61 -8.10 -4.48 13.46
C ARG A 61 -6.64 -4.69 13.05
N GLY A 62 -6.13 -5.92 13.12
CA GLY A 62 -4.75 -6.22 12.76
C GLY A 62 -4.44 -5.90 11.29
N ARG A 63 -5.35 -6.23 10.38
CA ARG A 63 -5.18 -5.96 8.94
C ARG A 63 -5.31 -4.48 8.60
N THR A 64 -6.22 -3.74 9.23
CA THR A 64 -6.31 -2.29 9.07
C THR A 64 -5.03 -1.58 9.52
N VAL A 65 -4.41 -2.04 10.62
CA VAL A 65 -3.11 -1.52 11.07
C VAL A 65 -2.02 -1.82 10.03
N GLN A 66 -1.97 -3.04 9.49
CA GLN A 66 -0.99 -3.41 8.47
C GLN A 66 -1.15 -2.55 7.20
N LEU A 67 -2.38 -2.37 6.70
CA LEU A 67 -2.66 -1.53 5.54
C LEU A 67 -2.19 -0.09 5.76
N ARG A 68 -2.41 0.45 6.97
CA ARG A 68 -1.96 1.79 7.31
C ARG A 68 -0.44 1.92 7.22
N LEU A 69 0.31 0.96 7.75
CA LEU A 69 1.78 0.95 7.69
C LEU A 69 2.30 0.82 6.25
N GLU A 70 1.68 -0.05 5.45
CA GLU A 70 2.04 -0.22 4.03
C GLU A 70 1.76 1.05 3.22
N LEU A 71 0.65 1.73 3.49
CA LEU A 71 0.30 3.00 2.86
C LEU A 71 1.23 4.14 3.31
N GLU A 72 1.58 4.23 4.60
CA GLU A 72 2.55 5.21 5.11
C GLU A 72 3.93 4.99 4.45
N ALA A 73 4.37 3.73 4.33
CA ALA A 73 5.61 3.39 3.63
C ALA A 73 5.56 3.68 2.13
N LEU A 74 4.40 3.53 1.49
CA LEU A 74 4.20 4.00 0.12
C LEU A 74 4.40 5.51 0.05
N LEU A 75 3.64 6.28 0.82
CA LEU A 75 3.66 7.75 0.80
C LEU A 75 5.07 8.29 1.06
N HIS A 76 5.80 7.74 2.04
CA HIS A 76 7.19 8.11 2.28
C HIS A 76 8.13 7.84 1.10
N ARG A 77 7.92 6.77 0.33
CA ARG A 77 8.70 6.52 -0.90
C ARG A 77 8.34 7.50 -2.02
N LEU A 78 7.12 8.05 -2.02
CA LEU A 78 6.70 9.08 -2.97
C LEU A 78 7.28 10.45 -2.60
N ASP A 79 7.27 10.77 -1.30
CA ASP A 79 7.76 12.03 -0.77
C ASP A 79 9.31 12.10 -0.75
N GLY A 80 9.98 10.98 -0.48
CA GLY A 80 11.45 10.88 -0.44
C GLY A 80 12.13 10.67 -1.80
N GLY A 81 11.38 10.69 -2.90
CA GLY A 81 11.87 10.52 -4.27
C GLY A 81 12.26 11.83 -4.98
N CYS A 82 12.80 12.82 -4.25
CA CYS A 82 13.28 14.11 -4.78
C CYS A 82 14.79 14.27 -4.64
#